data_AF-A0A9E4H343-F1
#
_entry.id   AF-A0A9E4H343-F1
#
_cell.length_a   1.000
_cell.length_b   1.000
_cell.length_c   1.000
_cell.angle_alpha   90.00
_cell.angle_beta   90.00
_cell.angle_gamma   90.00
#
_symmetry.space_group_name_H-M   'P 1'
#
loop_
_entity.id
_entity.type
_entity.pdbx_description
1 polymer ?
#
loop_
_entity_poly.entity_id
_entity_poly.type
_entity_poly.pdbx_seq_one_letter_code
_entity_poly.pdbx_strand_id
1 'polypeptide(L)' 'MFGLFKSDPIAKLEKQYRAKLQEARDIQRKGDVLKAGQVTAEAEEIGRKIEELRSKK' A
#
# COMPACT_ATOMS: atom_id res chain seq x y z
N MET A 1 18.70 5.34 -23.58
CA MET A 1 17.30 4.88 -23.43
C MET A 1 16.64 5.53 -22.22
N PHE A 2 16.45 6.86 -22.25
CA PHE A 2 15.89 7.65 -21.13
C PHE A 2 14.57 8.29 -21.53
N GLY A 3 13.58 7.46 -21.82
CA GLY A 3 12.18 7.87 -21.83
C GLY A 3 11.41 6.88 -20.98
N LEU A 4 10.34 7.31 -20.32
CA LEU A 4 9.32 6.48 -19.64
C LEU A 4 9.37 6.39 -18.10
N PHE A 5 9.60 7.49 -17.38
CA PHE A 5 9.13 7.57 -15.98
C PHE A 5 8.10 8.68 -15.80
N LYS A 6 7.01 8.64 -16.58
CA LYS A 6 5.73 9.11 -16.04
C LYS A 6 5.38 8.13 -14.93
N SER A 7 5.76 8.48 -13.71
CA SER A 7 5.45 7.68 -12.52
C SER A 7 3.94 7.63 -12.40
N ASP A 8 3.31 6.51 -12.71
CA ASP A 8 1.88 6.35 -12.48
C ASP A 8 1.65 6.47 -10.97
N PRO A 9 0.96 7.52 -10.49
CA PRO A 9 0.76 7.73 -9.06
C PRO A 9 0.00 6.55 -8.43
N ILE A 10 -0.86 5.87 -9.20
CA ILE A 10 -1.55 4.65 -8.76
C ILE A 10 -0.56 3.52 -8.59
N ALA A 11 0.34 3.29 -9.55
CA ALA A 11 1.36 2.24 -9.45
C ALA A 11 2.31 2.46 -8.25
N LYS A 12 2.62 3.72 -7.91
CA LYS A 12 3.41 4.05 -6.72
C LYS A 12 2.66 3.67 -5.44
N LEU A 13 1.37 4.00 -5.34
CA LEU A 13 0.55 3.67 -4.19
C LEU A 13 0.31 2.17 -4.07
N GLU A 14 0.11 1.45 -5.18
CA GLU A 14 -0.02 -0.02 -5.16
C GLU A 14 1.23 -0.71 -4.62
N LYS A 15 2.43 -0.20 -4.97
CA LYS A 15 3.68 -0.71 -4.40
C LYS A 15 3.74 -0.47 -2.89
N GLN A 16 3.32 0.71 -2.42
CA GLN A 16 3.27 1.04 -0.99
C GLN A 16 2.25 0.18 -0.24
N TYR A 17 1.07 -0.01 -0.83
CA TYR A 17 0.00 -0.87 -0.30
C TYR A 17 0.50 -2.31 -0.09
N ARG A 18 1.11 -2.89 -1.12
CA ARG A 18 1.68 -4.25 -1.04
C ARG A 18 2.77 -4.36 0.00
N ALA A 19 3.64 -3.35 0.11
CA ALA A 19 4.68 -3.32 1.12
C ALA A 19 4.10 -3.31 2.55
N LYS A 20 3.05 -2.51 2.79
CA LYS A 20 2.37 -2.47 4.10
C LYS A 20 1.65 -3.77 4.43
N LEU A 21 0.99 -4.40 3.47
CA LEU A 21 0.40 -5.74 3.68
C LEU A 21 1.46 -6.80 4.02
N GLN A 22 2.62 -6.74 3.35
CA GLN A 22 3.72 -7.65 3.66
C GLN A 22 4.28 -7.40 5.06
N GLU A 23 4.47 -6.13 5.43
CA GLU A 23 4.88 -5.72 6.78
C GLU A 23 3.89 -6.23 7.83
N ALA A 24 2.58 -6.03 7.63
CA ALA A 24 1.54 -6.53 8.52
C ALA A 24 1.58 -8.05 8.66
N ARG A 25 1.76 -8.80 7.57
CA ARG A 25 1.90 -10.26 7.58
C ARG A 25 3.11 -10.71 8.41
N ASP A 26 4.25 -10.05 8.23
CA ASP A 26 5.48 -10.40 8.93
C ASP A 26 5.39 -10.07 10.43
N ILE A 27 4.70 -8.98 10.79
CA ILE A 27 4.38 -8.64 12.18
C ILE A 27 3.41 -9.65 12.78
N GLN A 28 2.36 -10.02 12.06
CA GLN A 28 1.38 -11.01 12.51
C GLN A 28 2.05 -12.37 12.77
N ARG A 29 2.98 -12.79 11.91
CA ARG A 29 3.78 -14.01 12.10
C ARG A 29 4.68 -13.98 13.32
N LYS A 30 5.09 -12.79 13.76
CA LYS A 30 5.83 -12.59 15.02
C LYS A 30 4.90 -12.56 16.24
N GLY A 31 3.58 -12.62 16.05
CA GLY A 31 2.58 -12.68 17.12
C GLY A 31 2.07 -11.32 17.61
N ASP A 32 2.51 -10.22 17.02
CA ASP A 32 2.07 -8.87 17.43
C ASP A 32 0.82 -8.44 16.66
N VAL A 33 -0.33 -8.97 17.08
CA VAL A 33 -1.62 -8.78 16.39
C VAL A 33 -2.08 -7.32 16.42
N LEU A 34 -1.84 -6.60 17.53
CA LEU A 34 -2.23 -5.20 17.65
C LEU A 34 -1.47 -4.33 16.64
N LYS A 35 -0.15 -4.52 16.55
CA LYS A 35 0.67 -3.77 15.59
C LYS A 35 0.38 -4.18 14.16
N ALA A 36 0.13 -5.47 13.90
CA ALA A 36 -0.30 -5.93 12.58
C ALA A 36 -1.62 -5.27 12.15
N GLY A 37 -2.57 -5.10 13.08
CA GLY A 37 -3.82 -4.38 12.86
C GLY A 37 -3.59 -2.91 12.50
N GLN A 38 -2.70 -2.22 13.21
CA GLN A 38 -2.33 -0.83 12.89
C GLN A 38 -1.74 -0.69 11.48
N VAL A 39 -0.77 -1.55 11.13
CA VAL A 39 -0.15 -1.54 9.79
C VAL A 39 -1.14 -1.92 8.69
N THR A 40 -2.11 -2.78 9.00
CA THR A 40 -3.20 -3.12 8.08
C THR A 40 -4.13 -1.93 7.84
N ALA A 41 -4.47 -1.16 8.89
CA ALA A 41 -5.26 0.07 8.75
C ALA A 41 -4.53 1.11 7.88
N GLU A 42 -3.21 1.26 8.05
CA GLU A 42 -2.39 2.11 7.15
C GLU A 42 -2.45 1.63 5.69
N ALA A 43 -2.43 0.30 5.47
CA ALA A 43 -2.59 -0.26 4.13
C ALA A 43 -3.97 0.09 3.55
N GLU A 44 -5.05 -0.03 4.32
CA GLU A 44 -6.40 0.33 3.87
C GLU A 44 -6.51 1.80 3.46
N GLU A 45 -5.87 2.72 4.18
CA GLU A 45 -5.83 4.14 3.80
C GLU A 45 -5.16 4.35 2.43
N ILE A 46 -4.09 3.59 2.14
CA ILE A 46 -3.44 3.61 0.82
C ILE A 46 -4.38 3.04 -0.24
N GLY A 47 -5.10 1.95 0.07
CA GLY A 47 -6.14 1.37 -0.78
C GLY A 47 -7.22 2.37 -1.16
N ARG A 48 -7.73 3.14 -0.19
CA ARG A 48 -8.73 4.20 -0.44
C ARG A 48 -8.18 5.29 -1.38
N LYS A 49 -6.93 5.71 -1.20
CA LYS A 49 -6.27 6.68 -2.10
C LYS A 49 -6.15 6.14 -3.53
N ILE A 50 -5.88 4.85 -3.69
CA ILE A 50 -5.85 4.19 -5.01
C ILE A 50 -7.23 4.26 -5.66
N GLU A 51 -8.29 3.87 -4.94
CA GLU A 51 -9.66 3.89 -5.45
C GLU A 51 -10.11 5.32 -5.82
N GLU A 52 -9.81 6.32 -4.99
CA GLU A 52 -10.09 7.72 -5.28
C GLU A 52 -9.40 8.21 -6.57
N LEU A 53 -8.14 7.84 -6.78
CA LEU A 53 -7.40 8.19 -7.99
C LEU A 53 -7.90 7.44 -9.22
N ARG A 54 -8.34 6.19 -9.07
CA ARG A 54 -8.96 5.40 -10.14
C ARG A 54 -10.32 5.98 -10.53
N SER A 55 -11.12 6.46 -9.56
CA SER A 55 -12.42 7.06 -9.80
C SER A 55 -12.37 8.47 -10.41
N LYS A 56 -11.24 9.18 -10.26
CA LYS A 56 -11.02 10.52 -10.84
C LYS A 56 -10.46 10.49 -12.27
N LYS A 57 -10.18 9.30 -12.81
CA LYS A 57 -9.57 9.09 -14.13
C LYS A 57 -10.64 8.79 -15.17
#